data_AF-A0A433V671-F1
#
_entry.id   AF-A0A433V671-F1
#
_cell.length_a   1.000
_cell.length_b   1.000
_cell.length_c   1.000
_cell.angle_alpha   90.00
_cell.angle_beta   90.00
_cell.angle_gamma   90.00
#
_symmetry.space_group_name_H-M   'P 1'
#
loop_
_entity.id
_entity.type
_entity.pdbx_description
1 polymer ?
#
loop_
_entity_poly.entity_id
_entity_poly.type
_entity_poly.pdbx_seq_one_letter_code
_entity_poly.pdbx_strand_id
1 'polypeptide(L)'
;MVDSDQILGSQEDVFIFVKSACEKLNCSLIDKKKGKWLLPSIPAFLQSSLGEKPLLLTFVHPAPEGIEYIGRNHPLVEALARHILEDALVNQDNPIAARCGYTVTDAVEKRTTLLLVRLRHLLRSTKNQTLLAEECAVIGFTGAPSQPKWLEPEIANELLKQAEAVSNTPKELKQEEISELLEDIKVLEGDLEDFAALRSQTLSQSHRRVRTITKEGAIQVKPQLPMDILGIFILQPGKRKT
;
A
#
# COMPACT_ATOMS: atom_id res chain seq x y z
N MET A 1 6.10 19.35 6.53
CA MET A 1 5.16 19.07 5.43
C MET A 1 5.66 17.91 4.58
N VAL A 2 6.96 17.84 4.28
CA VAL A 2 7.62 16.71 3.56
C VAL A 2 7.42 15.34 4.24
N ASP A 3 7.55 15.25 5.56
CA ASP A 3 7.33 13.99 6.30
C ASP A 3 5.91 13.41 6.18
N SER A 4 4.91 14.26 5.93
CA SER A 4 3.52 13.80 5.82
C SER A 4 3.23 13.20 4.45
N ASP A 5 3.89 13.66 3.39
CA ASP A 5 3.72 13.13 2.04
C ASP A 5 4.46 11.81 1.84
N GLN A 6 5.59 11.64 2.52
CA GLN A 6 6.38 10.40 2.49
C GLN A 6 5.63 9.21 3.15
N ILE A 7 4.75 9.49 4.12
CA ILE A 7 3.97 8.47 4.85
C ILE A 7 2.58 8.26 4.23
N LEU A 8 1.98 9.29 3.62
CA LEU A 8 0.58 9.24 3.19
C LEU A 8 0.39 9.10 1.66
N GLY A 9 1.47 9.10 0.87
CA GLY A 9 1.41 8.98 -0.60
C GLY A 9 1.16 10.31 -1.31
N SER A 10 1.78 10.51 -2.46
CA SER A 10 1.76 11.74 -3.26
C SER A 10 0.51 11.86 -4.15
N GLN A 11 0.30 13.05 -4.73
CA GLN A 11 -0.73 13.25 -5.77
C GLN A 11 -0.49 12.35 -7.00
N GLU A 12 0.79 12.12 -7.34
CA GLU A 12 1.20 11.21 -8.41
C GLU A 12 0.78 9.77 -8.09
N ASP A 13 0.96 9.32 -6.84
CA ASP A 13 0.56 7.98 -6.41
C ASP A 13 -0.96 7.78 -6.55
N VAL A 14 -1.78 8.79 -6.23
CA VAL A 14 -3.24 8.75 -6.43
C VAL A 14 -3.59 8.64 -7.91
N PHE A 15 -2.94 9.41 -8.77
CA PHE A 15 -3.16 9.34 -10.21
C PHE A 15 -2.80 7.96 -10.77
N ILE A 16 -1.61 7.44 -10.46
CA ILE A 16 -1.13 6.13 -10.89
C ILE A 16 -2.10 5.04 -10.41
N PHE A 17 -2.53 5.11 -9.15
CA PHE A 17 -3.49 4.17 -8.59
C PHE A 17 -4.82 4.20 -9.34
N VAL A 18 -5.47 5.37 -9.47
CA VAL A 18 -6.78 5.48 -10.13
C VAL A 18 -6.70 5.05 -11.59
N LYS A 19 -5.65 5.45 -12.31
CA LYS A 19 -5.42 5.05 -13.70
C LYS A 19 -5.28 3.53 -13.82
N SER A 20 -4.42 2.90 -13.02
CA SER A 20 -4.18 1.46 -13.04
C SER A 20 -5.43 0.67 -12.63
N ALA A 21 -6.18 1.17 -11.64
CA ALA A 21 -7.44 0.59 -11.19
C ALA A 21 -8.48 0.62 -12.32
N CYS A 22 -8.66 1.78 -12.97
CA CYS A 22 -9.59 1.91 -14.08
C CYS A 22 -9.22 0.98 -15.25
N GLU A 23 -7.94 0.89 -15.61
CA GLU A 23 -7.47 -0.02 -16.66
C GLU A 23 -7.81 -1.48 -16.35
N LYS A 24 -7.48 -1.95 -15.14
CA LYS A 24 -7.76 -3.34 -14.72
C LYS A 24 -9.25 -3.66 -14.61
N LEU A 25 -10.05 -2.68 -14.21
CA LEU A 25 -11.51 -2.80 -14.06
C LEU A 25 -12.27 -2.50 -15.37
N ASN A 26 -11.58 -2.30 -16.48
CA ASN A 26 -12.15 -1.92 -17.78
C ASN A 26 -13.05 -0.66 -17.69
N CYS A 27 -12.71 0.28 -16.80
CA CYS A 27 -13.36 1.57 -16.66
C CYS A 27 -12.68 2.60 -17.56
N SER A 28 -13.44 3.35 -18.35
CA SER A 28 -12.86 4.31 -19.29
C SER A 28 -12.44 5.61 -18.59
N LEU A 29 -11.14 5.80 -18.34
CA LEU A 29 -10.59 7.09 -17.88
C LEU A 29 -9.96 7.84 -19.05
N ILE A 30 -10.66 8.85 -19.58
CA ILE A 30 -10.30 9.53 -20.83
C ILE A 30 -9.48 10.80 -20.54
N ASP A 31 -8.27 10.89 -21.09
CA ASP A 31 -7.45 12.11 -21.05
C ASP A 31 -8.08 13.22 -21.90
N LYS A 32 -8.42 14.35 -21.26
CA LYS A 32 -8.96 15.57 -21.89
C LYS A 32 -7.88 16.65 -22.09
N LYS A 33 -6.60 16.28 -21.90
CA LYS A 33 -5.40 17.12 -21.93
C LYS A 33 -5.34 18.11 -20.76
N LYS A 34 -4.16 18.69 -20.54
CA LYS A 34 -3.90 19.71 -19.50
C LYS A 34 -4.29 19.24 -18.08
N GLY A 35 -4.04 17.98 -17.76
CA GLY A 35 -4.32 17.40 -16.43
C GLY A 35 -5.81 17.14 -16.14
N LYS A 36 -6.67 17.22 -17.16
CA LYS A 36 -8.11 16.96 -17.03
C LYS A 36 -8.44 15.57 -17.54
N TRP A 37 -9.34 14.88 -16.85
CA TRP A 37 -9.77 13.53 -17.18
C TRP A 37 -11.28 13.42 -17.11
N LEU A 38 -11.85 12.53 -17.91
CA LEU A 38 -13.28 12.23 -17.91
C LEU A 38 -13.49 10.75 -17.63
N LEU A 39 -14.29 10.46 -16.61
CA LEU A 39 -14.91 9.15 -16.41
C LEU A 39 -16.35 9.24 -16.95
N PRO A 40 -16.61 8.78 -18.19
CA PRO A 40 -17.86 9.03 -18.90
C PRO A 40 -19.02 8.19 -18.38
N SER A 41 -18.73 7.05 -17.74
CA SER A 41 -19.71 6.16 -17.12
C SER A 41 -19.15 5.69 -15.79
N ILE A 42 -19.96 5.81 -14.74
CA ILE A 42 -19.62 5.33 -13.40
C ILE A 42 -20.03 3.85 -13.29
N PRO A 43 -19.07 2.93 -13.07
CA PRO A 43 -19.35 1.52 -12.83
C PRO A 43 -20.33 1.31 -11.68
N ALA A 44 -21.17 0.28 -11.76
CA ALA A 44 -22.21 0.00 -10.78
C ALA A 44 -21.71 -0.03 -9.32
N PHE A 45 -20.53 -0.63 -9.08
CA PHE A 45 -19.94 -0.72 -7.74
C PHE A 45 -19.49 0.65 -7.17
N LEU A 46 -19.36 1.69 -8.01
CA LEU A 46 -19.02 3.05 -7.60
C LEU A 46 -20.23 3.99 -7.51
N GLN A 47 -21.37 3.62 -8.10
CA GLN A 47 -22.54 4.49 -8.21
C GLN A 47 -23.14 4.89 -6.86
N SER A 48 -23.08 4.01 -5.85
CA SER A 48 -23.53 4.32 -4.49
C SER A 48 -22.74 5.46 -3.84
N SER A 49 -21.48 5.64 -4.26
CA SER A 49 -20.55 6.62 -3.69
C SER A 49 -20.39 7.88 -4.54
N LEU A 50 -20.52 7.76 -5.86
CA LEU A 50 -20.29 8.85 -6.83
C LEU A 50 -21.55 9.32 -7.57
N GLY A 51 -22.65 8.57 -7.47
CA GLY A 51 -23.80 8.71 -8.36
C GLY A 51 -23.56 8.16 -9.76
N GLU A 52 -24.49 8.44 -10.67
CA GLU A 52 -24.49 7.86 -12.03
C GLU A 52 -23.97 8.81 -13.12
N LYS A 53 -23.77 10.09 -12.78
CA LYS A 53 -23.41 11.12 -13.75
C LYS A 53 -21.93 11.00 -14.16
N PRO A 54 -21.59 11.34 -15.42
CA PRO A 54 -20.19 11.45 -15.84
C PRO A 54 -19.40 12.38 -14.93
N LEU A 55 -18.16 11.99 -14.62
CA LEU A 55 -17.29 12.72 -13.70
C LEU A 55 -16.12 13.35 -14.47
N LEU A 56 -16.05 14.68 -14.46
CA LEU A 56 -14.91 15.44 -14.97
C LEU A 56 -13.97 15.77 -13.81
N LEU A 57 -12.72 15.32 -13.90
CA LEU A 57 -11.82 15.28 -12.75
C LEU A 57 -10.39 15.74 -13.06
N THR A 58 -9.65 16.10 -12.01
CA THR A 58 -8.22 16.45 -12.03
C THR A 58 -7.52 15.89 -10.79
N PHE A 59 -6.24 15.52 -10.94
CA PHE A 59 -5.36 15.15 -9.81
C PHE A 59 -4.45 16.31 -9.39
N VAL A 60 -4.51 17.43 -10.11
CA VAL A 60 -3.72 18.63 -9.84
C VAL A 60 -4.55 19.63 -9.05
N HIS A 61 -3.98 20.14 -7.97
CA HIS A 61 -4.55 21.20 -7.15
C HIS A 61 -3.94 22.57 -7.54
N PRO A 62 -4.71 23.67 -7.62
CA PRO A 62 -6.15 23.77 -7.40
C PRO A 62 -6.99 23.25 -8.59
N ALA A 63 -8.19 22.75 -8.29
CA ALA A 63 -9.13 22.29 -9.31
C ALA A 63 -9.70 23.47 -10.12
N PRO A 64 -9.76 23.40 -11.46
CA PRO A 64 -10.49 24.37 -12.26
C PRO A 64 -12.01 24.34 -11.98
N GLU A 65 -12.71 25.42 -12.31
CA GLU A 65 -14.16 25.50 -12.16
C GLU A 65 -14.88 24.36 -12.91
N GLY A 66 -15.83 23.71 -12.24
CA GLY A 66 -16.58 22.58 -12.79
C GLY A 66 -15.80 21.28 -12.94
N ILE A 67 -14.58 21.18 -12.38
CA ILE A 67 -13.75 19.97 -12.38
C ILE A 67 -13.48 19.54 -10.94
N GLU A 68 -13.73 18.26 -10.65
CA GLU A 68 -13.55 17.72 -9.30
C GLU A 68 -12.09 17.33 -9.05
N TYR A 69 -11.55 17.74 -7.91
CA TYR A 69 -10.20 17.35 -7.49
C TYR A 69 -10.23 15.98 -6.80
N ILE A 70 -9.46 15.04 -7.34
CA ILE A 70 -9.34 13.67 -6.81
C ILE A 70 -8.12 13.59 -5.91
N GLY A 71 -8.35 13.82 -4.61
CA GLY A 71 -7.37 13.54 -3.56
C GLY A 71 -7.51 12.13 -2.98
N ARG A 72 -6.61 11.77 -2.07
CA ARG A 72 -6.56 10.45 -1.40
C ARG A 72 -7.87 10.00 -0.76
N ASN A 73 -8.60 10.93 -0.15
CA ASN A 73 -9.85 10.66 0.58
C ASN A 73 -11.09 10.91 -0.31
N HIS A 74 -10.91 11.03 -1.62
CA HIS A 74 -12.02 11.21 -2.53
C HIS A 74 -12.82 9.89 -2.63
N PRO A 75 -14.16 9.91 -2.66
CA PRO A 75 -14.98 8.69 -2.71
C PRO A 75 -14.61 7.72 -3.84
N LEU A 76 -14.18 8.25 -4.99
CA LEU A 76 -13.65 7.45 -6.11
C LEU A 76 -12.46 6.58 -5.68
N VAL A 77 -11.48 7.17 -4.99
CA VAL A 77 -10.25 6.48 -4.57
C VAL A 77 -10.59 5.44 -3.51
N GLU A 78 -11.39 5.82 -2.51
CA GLU A 78 -11.78 4.91 -1.43
C GLU A 78 -12.58 3.71 -1.94
N ALA A 79 -13.55 3.94 -2.83
CA ALA A 79 -14.40 2.89 -3.37
C ALA A 79 -13.63 1.96 -4.33
N LEU A 80 -12.72 2.50 -5.16
CA LEU A 80 -11.81 1.67 -5.97
C LEU A 80 -10.90 0.81 -5.09
N ALA A 81 -10.27 1.41 -4.07
CA ALA A 81 -9.36 0.70 -3.17
C ALA A 81 -10.08 -0.40 -2.42
N ARG A 82 -11.27 -0.11 -1.87
CA ARG A 82 -12.12 -1.09 -1.20
C ARG A 82 -12.47 -2.25 -2.13
N HIS A 83 -12.99 -1.96 -3.32
CA HIS A 83 -13.41 -2.99 -4.26
C HIS A 83 -12.25 -3.91 -4.69
N ILE A 84 -11.09 -3.34 -5.01
CA ILE A 84 -9.90 -4.11 -5.39
C ILE A 84 -9.40 -4.97 -4.23
N LEU A 85 -9.37 -4.43 -3.02
CA LEU A 85 -8.93 -5.16 -1.85
C LEU A 85 -9.88 -6.32 -1.50
N GLU A 86 -11.19 -6.08 -1.54
CA GLU A 86 -12.21 -7.11 -1.30
C GLU A 86 -12.10 -8.24 -2.34
N ASP A 87 -11.96 -7.90 -3.62
CA ASP A 87 -11.76 -8.90 -4.68
C ASP A 87 -10.46 -9.70 -4.47
N ALA A 88 -9.35 -9.03 -4.17
CA ALA A 88 -8.06 -9.69 -3.91
C ALA A 88 -8.07 -10.62 -2.68
N LEU A 89 -9.05 -10.46 -1.77
CA LEU A 89 -9.21 -11.30 -0.58
C LEU A 89 -10.11 -12.51 -0.82
N VAL A 90 -11.12 -12.39 -1.69
CA VAL A 90 -12.18 -13.39 -1.84
C VAL A 90 -12.07 -14.16 -3.16
N ASN A 91 -11.62 -13.53 -4.24
CA ASN A 91 -11.56 -14.12 -5.57
C ASN A 91 -10.28 -14.94 -5.75
N GLN A 92 -10.42 -16.26 -5.86
CA GLN A 92 -9.29 -17.19 -5.97
C GLN A 92 -8.89 -17.51 -7.41
N ASP A 93 -9.78 -17.28 -8.37
CA ASP A 93 -9.57 -17.73 -9.76
C ASP A 93 -8.81 -16.69 -10.58
N ASN A 94 -9.31 -15.45 -10.59
CA ASN A 94 -8.74 -14.36 -11.37
C ASN A 94 -9.00 -13.01 -10.69
N PRO A 95 -8.33 -12.73 -9.56
CA PRO A 95 -8.48 -11.47 -8.88
C PRO A 95 -7.88 -10.31 -9.68
N ILE A 96 -8.47 -9.13 -9.52
CA ILE A 96 -8.03 -7.84 -10.09
C ILE A 96 -6.60 -7.51 -9.63
N ALA A 97 -6.28 -7.85 -8.38
CA ALA A 97 -4.96 -7.68 -7.78
C ALA A 97 -4.54 -8.94 -7.03
N ALA A 98 -3.28 -9.32 -7.18
CA ALA A 98 -2.69 -10.41 -6.43
C ALA A 98 -2.07 -9.89 -5.13
N ARG A 99 -2.23 -10.65 -4.04
CA ARG A 99 -1.56 -10.40 -2.76
C ARG A 99 -0.17 -11.03 -2.68
N CYS A 100 0.14 -11.94 -3.60
CA CYS A 100 1.45 -12.56 -3.70
C CYS A 100 2.04 -12.31 -5.09
N GLY A 101 3.34 -12.06 -5.17
CA GLY A 101 4.03 -11.84 -6.44
C GLY A 101 5.42 -12.46 -6.45
N TYR A 102 5.78 -13.08 -7.57
CA TYR A 102 7.15 -13.50 -7.86
C TYR A 102 7.59 -12.82 -9.14
N THR A 103 8.65 -12.01 -9.03
CA THR A 103 9.14 -11.15 -10.09
C THR A 103 10.63 -11.40 -10.30
N VAL A 104 11.00 -11.89 -11.47
CA VAL A 104 12.41 -11.91 -11.89
C VAL A 104 12.77 -10.52 -12.37
N THR A 105 13.70 -9.84 -11.70
CA THR A 105 14.05 -8.43 -11.92
C THR A 105 15.56 -8.21 -11.86
N ASP A 106 16.05 -7.18 -12.54
CA ASP A 106 17.43 -6.70 -12.44
C ASP A 106 17.63 -5.65 -11.34
N ALA A 107 16.56 -5.31 -10.60
CA ALA A 107 16.61 -4.36 -9.49
C ALA A 107 17.28 -4.91 -8.21
N VAL A 108 17.55 -6.22 -8.14
CA VAL A 108 18.17 -6.86 -6.97
C VAL A 108 19.27 -7.84 -7.37
N GLU A 109 20.35 -7.88 -6.60
CA GLU A 109 21.45 -8.84 -6.79
C GLU A 109 21.24 -10.17 -6.03
N LYS A 110 20.36 -10.16 -5.02
CA LYS A 110 20.03 -11.32 -4.18
C LYS A 110 18.51 -11.48 -4.11
N ARG A 111 18.05 -12.72 -3.91
CA ARG A 111 16.64 -13.01 -3.64
C ARG A 111 16.19 -12.15 -2.46
N THR A 112 15.23 -11.28 -2.73
CA THR A 112 14.73 -10.28 -1.81
C THR A 112 13.24 -10.51 -1.60
N THR A 113 12.81 -10.58 -0.36
CA THR A 113 11.40 -10.66 0.00
C THR A 113 10.95 -9.32 0.52
N LEU A 114 9.82 -8.83 0.00
CA LEU A 114 9.11 -7.66 0.50
C LEU A 114 7.78 -8.10 1.12
N LEU A 115 7.48 -7.59 2.30
CA LEU A 115 6.22 -7.77 3.00
C LEU A 115 5.51 -6.41 3.04
N LEU A 116 4.30 -6.35 2.48
CA LEU A 116 3.40 -5.24 2.69
C LEU A 116 2.58 -5.56 3.94
N VAL A 117 2.81 -4.82 5.02
CA VAL A 117 2.16 -5.03 6.30
C VAL A 117 1.25 -3.86 6.66
N ARG A 118 0.18 -4.16 7.40
CA ARG A 118 -0.65 -3.17 8.08
C ARG A 118 -0.47 -3.28 9.57
N LEU A 119 -0.07 -2.16 10.17
CA LEU A 119 0.03 -1.98 11.60
C LEU A 119 -1.23 -1.30 12.11
N ARG A 120 -1.70 -1.78 13.26
CA ARG A 120 -2.84 -1.21 13.97
C ARG A 120 -2.34 -0.77 15.34
N HIS A 121 -2.64 0.46 15.72
CA HIS A 121 -2.22 1.06 16.98
C HIS A 121 -3.43 1.50 17.78
N LEU A 122 -3.49 1.07 19.04
CA LEU A 122 -4.48 1.55 19.99
C LEU A 122 -3.94 2.80 20.70
N LEU A 123 -4.59 3.93 20.47
CA LEU A 123 -4.27 5.22 21.04
C LEU A 123 -5.21 5.50 22.19
N ARG A 124 -4.68 5.59 23.42
CA ARG A 124 -5.47 5.90 24.62
C ARG A 124 -5.05 7.25 25.19
N SER A 125 -6.03 8.15 25.32
CA SER A 125 -5.83 9.46 25.95
C SER A 125 -6.29 9.45 27.41
N THR A 126 -5.84 10.44 28.18
CA THR A 126 -6.27 10.64 29.58
C THR A 126 -7.77 10.93 29.74
N LYS A 127 -8.48 11.28 28.66
CA LYS A 127 -9.94 11.51 28.65
C LYS A 127 -10.75 10.22 28.38
N ASN A 128 -10.14 9.04 28.53
CA ASN A 128 -10.71 7.72 28.19
C ASN A 128 -11.19 7.56 26.75
N GLN A 129 -10.79 8.44 25.83
CA GLN A 129 -11.00 8.24 24.41
C GLN A 129 -9.97 7.24 23.89
N THR A 130 -10.47 6.17 23.29
CA THR A 130 -9.67 5.16 22.60
C THR A 130 -9.88 5.31 21.10
N LEU A 131 -8.78 5.46 20.36
CA LEU A 131 -8.77 5.56 18.91
C LEU A 131 -7.94 4.41 18.34
N LEU A 132 -8.32 3.92 17.16
CA LEU A 132 -7.51 3.01 16.37
C LEU A 132 -6.84 3.83 15.26
N ALA A 133 -5.52 3.76 15.19
CA ALA A 133 -4.76 4.30 14.06
C ALA A 133 -4.21 3.14 13.25
N GLU A 134 -4.33 3.21 11.93
CA GLU A 134 -3.73 2.24 11.01
C GLU A 134 -2.61 2.91 10.22
N GLU A 135 -1.54 2.15 9.96
CA GLU A 135 -0.51 2.53 8.99
C GLU A 135 -0.12 1.31 8.15
N CYS A 136 0.33 1.54 6.92
CA CYS A 136 0.92 0.51 6.09
C CYS A 136 2.43 0.73 6.00
N ALA A 137 3.19 -0.36 5.97
CA ALA A 137 4.63 -0.31 5.79
C ALA A 137 5.09 -1.41 4.84
N VAL A 138 6.20 -1.15 4.15
CA VAL A 138 6.92 -2.15 3.38
C VAL A 138 8.15 -2.54 4.17
N ILE A 139 8.29 -3.83 4.46
CA ILE A 139 9.47 -4.38 5.13
C ILE A 139 10.15 -5.31 4.13
N GLY A 140 11.45 -5.16 3.93
CA GLY A 140 12.21 -5.99 3.02
C GLY A 140 13.34 -6.74 3.71
N PHE A 141 13.67 -7.94 3.24
CA PHE A 141 14.87 -8.66 3.67
C PHE A 141 15.47 -9.51 2.55
N THR A 142 16.75 -9.84 2.69
CA THR A 142 17.43 -10.87 1.90
C THR A 142 17.74 -12.09 2.75
N GLY A 143 17.91 -13.25 2.10
CA GLY A 143 18.17 -14.52 2.80
C GLY A 143 16.90 -15.29 3.16
N ALA A 144 17.03 -16.29 4.03
CA ALA A 144 15.93 -17.11 4.51
C ALA A 144 15.18 -16.41 5.66
N PRO A 145 13.87 -16.67 5.86
CA PRO A 145 13.10 -16.12 6.98
C PRO A 145 13.67 -16.46 8.37
N SER A 146 14.43 -17.54 8.51
CA SER A 146 15.09 -17.93 9.76
C SER A 146 16.34 -17.11 10.11
N GLN A 147 16.89 -16.39 9.14
CA GLN A 147 18.05 -15.52 9.32
C GLN A 147 17.94 -14.30 8.38
N PRO A 148 16.91 -13.47 8.55
CA PRO A 148 16.64 -12.38 7.63
C PRO A 148 17.71 -11.30 7.75
N LYS A 149 18.16 -10.79 6.61
CA LYS A 149 18.96 -9.56 6.54
C LYS A 149 18.06 -8.42 6.09
N TRP A 150 17.52 -7.72 7.08
CA TRP A 150 16.58 -6.61 6.88
C TRP A 150 17.20 -5.49 6.02
N LEU A 151 16.38 -4.94 5.13
CA LEU A 151 16.70 -3.79 4.30
C LEU A 151 16.32 -2.50 5.04
N GLU A 152 16.98 -1.41 4.66
CA GLU A 152 16.51 -0.07 5.05
C GLU A 152 15.10 0.19 4.47
N PRO A 153 14.20 0.87 5.22
CA PRO A 153 12.84 1.10 4.78
C PRO A 153 12.72 1.81 3.43
N GLU A 154 13.60 2.76 3.14
CA GLU A 154 13.62 3.51 1.88
C GLU A 154 13.90 2.57 0.70
N ILE A 155 14.87 1.67 0.84
CA ILE A 155 15.21 0.67 -0.19
C ILE A 155 14.05 -0.27 -0.43
N ALA A 156 13.40 -0.77 0.63
CA ALA A 156 12.25 -1.66 0.50
C ALA A 156 11.07 -0.98 -0.24
N ASN A 157 10.82 0.30 0.07
CA ASN A 157 9.79 1.10 -0.61
C ASN A 157 10.14 1.37 -2.08
N GLU A 158 11.40 1.70 -2.39
CA GLU A 158 11.86 1.91 -3.76
C GLU A 158 11.71 0.63 -4.60
N LEU A 159 12.12 -0.52 -4.05
CA LEU A 159 11.96 -1.81 -4.70
C LEU A 159 10.50 -2.15 -5.00
N LEU A 160 9.58 -1.91 -4.06
CA LEU A 160 8.15 -2.14 -4.31
C LEU A 160 7.60 -1.26 -5.44
N LYS A 161 8.11 -0.03 -5.57
CA LYS A 161 7.65 0.93 -6.58
C LYS A 161 8.26 0.71 -7.96
N GLN A 162 9.51 0.28 -8.04
CA GLN A 162 10.31 0.35 -9.27
C GLN A 162 10.71 -1.02 -9.84
N ALA A 163 10.56 -2.12 -9.09
CA ALA A 163 10.96 -3.43 -9.58
C ALA A 163 10.05 -3.91 -10.72
N GLU A 164 10.62 -4.04 -11.91
CA GLU A 164 9.93 -4.53 -13.10
C GLU A 164 10.43 -5.92 -13.50
N ALA A 165 9.53 -6.71 -14.11
CA ALA A 165 9.87 -8.04 -14.59
C ALA A 165 10.76 -7.97 -15.84
N VAL A 166 11.94 -8.59 -15.78
CA VAL A 166 12.87 -8.68 -16.91
C VAL A 166 12.79 -10.02 -17.66
N SER A 167 12.06 -10.98 -17.09
CA SER A 167 11.78 -12.26 -17.72
C SER A 167 10.48 -12.86 -17.21
N ASN A 168 9.87 -13.76 -17.99
CA ASN A 168 8.70 -14.49 -17.56
C ASN A 168 9.09 -15.80 -16.87
N THR A 169 8.29 -16.20 -15.87
CA THR A 169 8.43 -17.45 -15.12
C THR A 169 7.11 -18.19 -15.18
N PRO A 170 7.10 -19.52 -15.40
CA PRO A 170 5.87 -20.32 -15.39
C PRO A 170 5.07 -20.11 -14.10
N LYS A 171 3.73 -20.15 -14.19
CA LYS A 171 2.83 -19.85 -13.06
C LYS A 171 3.06 -20.83 -11.92
N GLU A 172 3.28 -22.10 -12.25
CA GLU A 172 3.46 -23.21 -11.32
C GLU A 172 4.71 -22.96 -10.45
N LEU A 173 5.82 -22.56 -11.06
CA LEU A 173 7.06 -22.25 -10.35
C LEU A 173 6.92 -21.00 -9.46
N LYS A 174 6.17 -19.99 -9.91
CA LYS A 174 5.85 -18.81 -9.07
C LYS A 174 5.04 -19.22 -7.84
N GLN A 175 4.10 -20.15 -7.99
CA GLN A 175 3.25 -20.64 -6.91
C GLN A 175 4.05 -21.48 -5.91
N GLU A 176 4.97 -22.32 -6.38
CA GLU A 176 5.85 -23.13 -5.56
C GLU A 176 6.73 -22.24 -4.66
N GLU A 177 7.46 -21.29 -5.26
CA GLU A 177 8.32 -20.33 -4.54
C GLU A 177 7.59 -19.51 -3.46
N ILE A 178 6.35 -19.11 -3.76
CA ILE A 178 5.50 -18.38 -2.81
C ILE A 178 5.01 -19.31 -1.70
N SER A 179 4.63 -20.54 -2.03
CA SER A 179 4.11 -21.51 -1.04
C SER A 179 5.19 -21.90 -0.04
N GLU A 180 6.41 -22.16 -0.50
CA GLU A 180 7.56 -22.42 0.37
C GLU A 180 7.82 -21.25 1.34
N LEU A 181 7.81 -20.01 0.83
CA LEU A 181 7.99 -18.83 1.68
C LEU A 181 6.86 -18.67 2.72
N LEU A 182 5.62 -19.01 2.36
CA LEU A 182 4.46 -18.93 3.25
C LEU A 182 4.52 -19.94 4.40
N GLU A 183 5.15 -21.10 4.20
CA GLU A 183 5.37 -22.09 5.26
C GLU A 183 6.30 -21.54 6.35
N ASP A 184 7.33 -20.81 5.94
CA ASP A 184 8.37 -20.27 6.83
C ASP A 184 8.05 -18.87 7.41
N ILE A 185 7.01 -18.19 6.93
CA ILE A 185 6.74 -16.78 7.29
C ILE A 185 6.51 -16.59 8.79
N LYS A 186 6.00 -17.61 9.49
CA LYS A 186 5.74 -17.58 10.94
C LYS A 186 7.02 -17.46 11.75
N VAL A 187 8.16 -17.84 11.20
CA VAL A 187 9.47 -17.69 11.86
C VAL A 187 9.80 -16.21 12.11
N LEU A 188 9.26 -15.30 11.28
CA LEU A 188 9.45 -13.85 11.41
C LEU A 188 8.54 -13.19 12.47
N GLU A 189 7.68 -13.94 13.17
CA GLU A 189 6.70 -13.34 14.09
C GLU A 189 7.39 -12.44 15.13
N GLY A 190 8.49 -12.89 15.75
CA GLY A 190 9.26 -12.09 16.70
C GLY A 190 9.83 -10.80 16.10
N ASP A 191 10.47 -10.87 14.92
CA ASP A 191 10.99 -9.69 14.22
C ASP A 191 9.88 -8.68 13.87
N LEU A 192 8.72 -9.19 13.46
CA LEU A 192 7.55 -8.39 13.10
C LEU A 192 6.94 -7.72 14.35
N GLU A 193 6.89 -8.39 15.50
CA GLU A 193 6.49 -7.79 16.77
C GLU A 193 7.44 -6.67 17.21
N ASP A 194 8.75 -6.90 17.10
CA ASP A 194 9.78 -5.90 17.41
C ASP A 194 9.67 -4.67 16.51
N PHE A 195 9.44 -4.89 15.20
CA PHE A 195 9.17 -3.82 14.25
C PHE A 195 7.92 -3.00 14.66
N ALA A 196 6.81 -3.67 15.00
CA ALA A 196 5.59 -3.01 15.43
C ALA A 196 5.78 -2.21 16.73
N ALA A 197 6.56 -2.73 17.68
CA ALA A 197 6.90 -2.04 18.92
C ALA A 197 7.70 -0.76 18.64
N LEU A 198 8.71 -0.83 17.75
CA LEU A 198 9.51 0.32 17.34
C LEU A 198 8.63 1.39 16.66
N ARG A 199 7.76 1.00 15.73
CA ARG A 199 6.82 1.91 15.06
C ARG A 199 5.88 2.60 16.06
N SER A 200 5.31 1.84 16.99
CA SER A 200 4.46 2.38 18.05
C SER A 200 5.20 3.40 18.94
N GLN A 201 6.47 3.17 19.23
CA GLN A 201 7.30 4.11 19.98
C GLN A 201 7.53 5.41 19.20
N THR A 202 7.87 5.33 17.92
CA THR A 202 8.03 6.49 17.04
C THR A 202 6.74 7.29 16.92
N LEU A 203 5.60 6.62 16.77
CA LEU A 203 4.28 7.27 16.72
C LEU A 203 3.96 7.95 18.06
N SER A 204 4.23 7.30 19.19
CA SER A 204 4.06 7.89 20.53
C SER A 204 4.89 9.15 20.72
N GLN A 205 6.16 9.15 20.30
CA GLN A 205 7.03 10.32 20.37
C GLN A 205 6.51 11.47 19.50
N SER A 206 6.04 11.18 18.29
CA SER A 206 5.43 12.18 17.40
C SER A 206 4.19 12.81 18.02
N HIS A 207 3.26 12.02 18.57
CA HIS A 207 2.11 12.59 19.27
C HIS A 207 2.50 13.38 20.52
N ARG A 208 3.49 12.92 21.30
CA ARG A 208 3.96 13.64 22.49
C ARG A 208 4.45 15.04 22.12
N ARG A 209 5.26 15.16 21.06
CA ARG A 209 5.74 16.45 20.54
C ARG A 209 4.59 17.41 20.22
N VAL A 210 3.58 16.94 19.47
CA VAL A 210 2.42 17.76 19.09
C VAL A 210 1.59 18.15 20.32
N ARG A 211 1.30 17.20 21.22
CA ARG A 211 0.45 17.43 22.41
C ARG A 211 1.09 18.34 23.45
N THR A 212 2.42 18.35 23.57
CA THR A 212 3.13 19.33 24.41
C THR A 212 2.91 20.76 23.91
N ILE A 213 2.83 20.97 22.59
CA ILE A 213 2.56 22.28 21.98
C ILE A 213 1.09 22.67 22.17
N THR A 214 0.15 21.73 21.97
CA THR A 214 -1.30 21.99 22.09
C THR A 214 -1.83 21.93 23.54
N LYS A 215 -0.96 21.67 24.52
CA LYS A 215 -1.30 21.49 25.96
C LYS A 215 -2.34 20.40 26.21
N GLU A 216 -2.37 19.39 25.34
CA GLU A 216 -3.22 18.22 25.52
C GLU A 216 -2.57 17.17 26.43
N GLY A 217 -3.39 16.35 27.08
CA GLY A 217 -2.91 15.28 27.97
C GLY A 217 -2.09 14.21 27.25
N ALA A 218 -1.31 13.45 28.03
CA ALA A 218 -0.48 12.36 27.53
C ALA A 218 -1.31 11.30 26.76
N ILE A 219 -0.65 10.64 25.81
CA ILE A 219 -1.23 9.57 25.01
C ILE A 219 -0.37 8.31 25.13
N GLN A 220 -1.03 7.19 25.34
CA GLN A 220 -0.41 5.86 25.24
C GLN A 220 -0.70 5.30 23.85
N VAL A 221 0.34 4.81 23.18
CA VAL A 221 0.24 4.12 21.90
C VAL A 221 0.70 2.69 22.12
N LYS A 222 -0.13 1.71 21.74
CA LYS A 222 0.23 0.29 21.78
C LYS A 222 -0.02 -0.34 20.42
N PRO A 223 0.91 -1.15 19.87
CA PRO A 223 0.63 -1.93 18.69
C PRO A 223 -0.43 -2.99 19.03
N GLN A 224 -1.25 -3.35 18.03
CA GLN A 224 -2.13 -4.51 18.06
C GLN A 224 -1.44 -5.61 17.24
N LEU A 225 -1.23 -6.75 17.88
CA LEU A 225 -0.52 -7.89 17.33
C LEU A 225 -1.47 -9.08 17.16
N PRO A 226 -1.22 -9.98 16.18
CA PRO A 226 -0.18 -9.85 15.15
C PRO A 226 -0.50 -8.73 14.15
N MET A 227 0.53 -8.25 13.45
CA MET A 227 0.34 -7.37 12.29
C MET A 227 -0.36 -8.12 11.15
N ASP A 228 -1.08 -7.40 10.30
CA ASP A 228 -1.68 -8.02 9.12
C ASP A 228 -0.67 -8.00 7.96
N ILE A 229 -0.34 -9.16 7.38
CA ILE A 229 0.41 -9.23 6.12
C ILE A 229 -0.58 -9.08 4.96
N LEU A 230 -0.57 -7.91 4.33
CA LEU A 230 -1.44 -7.61 3.20
C LEU A 230 -0.91 -8.23 1.91
N GLY A 231 0.41 -8.28 1.73
CA GLY A 231 1.02 -8.92 0.57
C GLY A 231 2.48 -9.35 0.76
N ILE A 232 2.91 -10.29 -0.08
CA ILE A 232 4.25 -10.89 -0.07
C ILE A 232 4.80 -10.91 -1.50
N PHE A 233 5.99 -10.34 -1.68
CA PHE A 233 6.61 -10.24 -2.99
C PHE A 233 8.02 -10.80 -2.94
N ILE A 234 8.33 -11.74 -3.84
CA ILE A 234 9.69 -12.25 -4.06
C ILE A 234 10.25 -11.55 -5.29
N LEU A 235 11.34 -10.83 -5.09
CA LEU A 235 12.18 -10.30 -6.16
C LEU A 235 13.36 -11.25 -6.36
N GLN A 236 13.32 -11.98 -7.48
CA GLN A 236 14.38 -12.89 -7.88
C GLN A 236 15.35 -12.17 -8.82
N PRO A 237 16.67 -12.24 -8.57
CA PRO A 237 17.67 -11.68 -9.48
C PRO A 237 17.57 -12.28 -10.88
N GLY A 238 17.57 -11.43 -11.90
CA GLY A 238 17.64 -11.80 -13.29
C GLY A 238 18.33 -10.73 -14.12
N LYS A 239 18.59 -11.05 -15.40
CA LYS A 239 19.17 -10.09 -16.35
C LYS A 239 18.15 -9.80 -17.44
N ARG A 240 18.07 -8.53 -17.87
CA ARG A 240 17.37 -8.19 -19.13
C ARG A 240 18.03 -8.96 -20.26
N LYS A 241 17.20 -9.65 -21.06
CA LYS A 241 17.66 -10.18 -22.34
C LYS A 241 17.83 -8.97 -23.27
N THR A 242 19.08 -8.59 -23.54
CA THR A 242 19.46 -7.64 -24.60
C THR A 242 19.20 -8.24 -25.96
#